data_AF-A0A1G1I135-F1
#
_entry.id   AF-A0A1G1I135-F1
#
_cell.length_a   1.000
_cell.length_b   1.000
_cell.length_c   1.000
_cell.angle_alpha   90.00
_cell.angle_beta   90.00
_cell.angle_gamma   90.00
#
_symmetry.space_group_name_H-M   'P 1'
#
loop_
_entity.id
_entity.type
_entity.pdbx_description
1 polymer ?
#
loop_
_entity_poly.entity_id
_entity_poly.type
_entity_poly.pdbx_seq_one_letter_code
_entity_poly.pdbx_strand_id
1 'polypeptide(L)'
;MMASSSKKPPLAEIEADVQAYEARLRAEMGLGSRVSAHFRRPAERPFTASQRPHTTILFGGLTLAHEEIVRLAMERLGYRLEPLPCPDNESLAVGKEFGNRGMCNPTYYTVGNLVKHLQRLRAAGETDIEDRFVFLTAGGCGPCRFGMYEAEYRKALADSGFPRFRVILFQQNEGLSQTGEEAGLVLNKEFFVLLIRAIIAGDLLNDLGYKIRPYEVSPGDTDRALDRAKQLAGEALRDGRPLRYALREAGALFARIRVDYTRVKPRVAIIGEFWAMTTEGDGSYRLHRWLESEGAEAVVQPVSAWLDYMIFEGLTKIGLRRGLPGSPGLRTILLLRYAKALFHWHYFVYRRALGGKPSPLPSQRKLAAYARPYYDPRLSGGEGHLEVAKHIAAVKHKKAHMVVSVKPFGCMPSTQSDGVQSKVISDYPDSIFIPIETSGDAEVNVRSRVQMKLFEARQKAREEFDRVLSRAGISREDAAAWAEAHPERFGAMVPVPHAGLAGTAASFVKANARAILGERSVRGAFRRVQDKAHEEEVLIKEKIGHAREEAADLAGRLVPPHDTLARE
;
A
#
# COMPACT_ATOMS: atom_id res chain seq x y z
N MET A 1 7.64 75.16 22.67
CA MET A 1 8.82 74.29 22.59
C MET A 1 8.55 73.23 21.54
N MET A 2 9.22 73.34 20.39
CA MET A 2 8.97 72.52 19.21
C MET A 2 9.42 71.07 19.45
N ALA A 3 8.53 70.13 19.14
CA ALA A 3 8.82 68.71 19.09
C ALA A 3 9.90 68.45 18.02
N SER A 4 11.07 67.99 18.45
CA SER A 4 12.13 67.53 17.57
C SER A 4 11.65 66.27 16.84
N SER A 5 11.35 66.45 15.56
CA SER A 5 11.09 65.36 14.61
C SER A 5 12.38 64.57 14.42
N SER A 6 12.54 63.50 15.20
CA SER A 6 13.54 62.45 14.97
C SER A 6 13.23 61.77 13.63
N LYS A 7 13.70 62.34 12.52
CA LYS A 7 13.70 61.67 11.22
C LYS A 7 14.49 60.38 11.36
N LYS A 8 13.82 59.25 11.09
CA LYS A 8 14.51 57.95 11.01
C LYS A 8 15.66 58.07 10.01
N PRO A 9 16.85 57.56 10.35
CA PRO A 9 17.99 57.63 9.44
C PRO A 9 17.65 56.99 8.09
N PRO A 10 18.15 57.54 6.97
CA PRO A 10 18.06 56.93 5.65
C PRO A 10 18.54 55.47 5.68
N LEU A 11 17.90 54.60 4.89
CA LEU A 11 18.22 53.16 4.83
C LEU A 11 19.72 52.92 4.53
N ALA A 12 20.33 53.77 3.71
CA ALA A 12 21.74 53.69 3.36
C ALA A 12 22.68 53.92 4.56
N GLU A 13 22.31 54.80 5.50
CA GLU A 13 23.09 55.02 6.73
C GLU A 13 22.99 53.81 7.65
N ILE A 14 21.79 53.22 7.77
CA ILE A 14 21.58 51.98 8.53
C ILE A 14 22.39 50.83 7.92
N GLU A 15 22.40 50.69 6.60
CA GLU A 15 23.19 49.66 5.89
C GLU A 15 24.69 49.83 6.11
N ALA A 16 25.19 51.07 6.06
CA ALA A 16 26.60 51.37 6.32
C ALA A 16 26.99 51.06 7.77
N ASP A 17 26.16 51.43 8.74
CA ASP A 17 26.39 51.13 10.16
C ASP A 17 26.38 49.63 10.44
N VAL A 18 25.46 48.88 9.83
CA VAL A 18 25.40 47.42 9.94
C VAL A 18 26.66 46.77 9.35
N GLN A 19 27.12 47.22 8.18
CA GLN A 19 28.35 46.72 7.56
C GLN A 19 29.59 47.03 8.41
N ALA A 20 29.68 48.24 8.97
CA ALA A 20 30.78 48.64 9.84
C ALA A 20 30.79 47.83 11.15
N TYR A 21 29.62 47.61 11.74
CA TYR A 21 29.46 46.78 12.94
C TYR A 21 29.80 45.31 12.68
N GLU A 22 29.35 44.73 11.56
CA GLU A 22 29.71 43.37 11.14
C GLU A 22 31.23 43.24 10.92
N ALA A 23 31.87 44.21 10.26
CA ALA A 23 33.31 44.22 10.04
C ALA A 23 34.09 44.26 11.37
N ARG A 24 33.64 45.08 12.32
CA ARG A 24 34.23 45.14 13.66
C ARG A 24 34.11 43.81 14.41
N LEU A 25 32.91 43.22 14.44
CA LEU A 25 32.67 41.92 15.09
C LEU A 25 33.50 40.79 14.47
N ARG A 26 33.62 40.77 13.13
CA ARG A 26 34.47 39.80 12.42
C ARG A 26 35.94 39.94 12.82
N ALA A 27 36.44 41.17 12.94
CA ALA A 27 37.80 41.42 13.40
C ALA A 27 38.01 40.98 14.87
N GLU A 28 37.09 41.33 15.77
CA GLU A 28 37.11 40.92 17.18
C GLU A 28 37.11 39.39 17.36
N MET A 29 36.35 38.68 16.53
CA MET A 29 36.27 37.20 16.56
C MET A 29 37.45 36.50 15.85
N GLY A 30 38.45 37.24 15.34
CA GLY A 30 39.55 36.66 14.55
C GLY A 30 39.10 36.05 13.21
N LEU A 31 37.87 36.38 12.77
CA LEU A 31 37.31 36.02 11.47
C LEU A 31 37.79 37.05 10.45
N GLY A 32 39.08 37.01 10.10
CA GLY A 32 39.61 37.82 8.99
C GLY A 32 38.84 37.57 7.68
N SER A 33 39.19 38.29 6.61
CA SER A 33 38.63 38.15 5.25
C SER A 33 38.95 36.82 4.56
N ARG A 34 38.99 35.70 5.31
CA ARG A 34 38.93 34.37 4.75
C ARG A 34 37.64 34.31 3.94
N VAL A 35 37.80 34.33 2.61
CA VAL A 35 36.78 33.87 1.68
C VAL A 35 36.45 32.46 2.12
N SER A 36 35.38 32.30 2.90
CA SER A 36 34.83 31.00 3.19
C SER A 36 34.46 30.43 1.84
N ALA A 37 35.20 29.42 1.38
CA ALA A 37 34.78 28.59 0.28
C ALA A 37 33.49 27.89 0.74
N HIS A 38 32.36 28.58 0.57
CA HIS A 38 31.06 28.01 0.87
C HIS A 38 30.96 26.72 0.08
N PHE A 39 30.49 25.66 0.75
CA PHE A 39 30.27 24.38 0.11
C PHE A 39 29.43 24.62 -1.16
N ARG A 40 30.03 24.33 -2.31
CA ARG A 40 29.31 24.25 -3.57
C ARG A 40 29.07 22.78 -3.85
N ARG A 41 27.85 22.48 -4.26
CA ARG A 41 27.50 21.17 -4.75
C ARG A 41 28.52 20.77 -5.84
N PRO A 42 29.20 19.62 -5.72
CA PRO A 42 30.10 19.13 -6.75
C PRO A 42 29.40 19.04 -8.10
N ALA A 43 30.15 19.31 -9.17
CA ALA A 43 29.65 19.10 -10.52
C ALA A 43 29.52 17.60 -10.78
N GLU A 44 28.32 17.16 -11.12
CA GLU A 44 28.06 15.75 -11.41
C GLU A 44 28.46 15.40 -12.85
N ARG A 45 28.99 14.20 -13.05
CA ARG A 45 29.23 13.66 -14.39
C ARG A 45 27.88 13.46 -15.10
N PRO A 46 27.69 13.96 -16.32
CA PRO A 46 26.44 13.74 -17.04
C PRO A 46 26.28 12.26 -17.40
N PHE A 47 25.02 11.82 -17.48
CA PHE A 47 24.65 10.63 -18.24
C PHE A 47 24.26 11.08 -19.64
N THR A 48 25.02 10.69 -20.66
CA THR A 48 24.82 11.15 -22.05
C THR A 48 24.11 10.12 -22.93
N ALA A 49 23.54 10.57 -24.05
CA ALA A 49 22.82 9.72 -25.00
C ALA A 49 23.70 8.59 -25.55
N SER A 50 24.98 8.87 -25.82
CA SER A 50 25.97 7.89 -26.29
C SER A 50 26.22 6.75 -25.28
N GLN A 51 26.01 7.00 -23.99
CA GLN A 51 26.20 6.02 -22.93
C GLN A 51 25.01 5.08 -22.74
N ARG A 52 23.82 5.45 -23.27
CA ARG A 52 22.57 4.71 -23.07
C ARG A 52 22.65 3.22 -23.43
N PRO A 53 23.27 2.80 -24.56
CA PRO A 53 23.28 1.38 -24.96
C PRO A 53 24.00 0.45 -23.98
N HIS A 54 24.93 0.97 -23.17
CA HIS A 54 25.80 0.19 -22.31
C HIS A 54 25.74 0.64 -20.83
N THR A 55 24.75 1.44 -20.47
CA THR A 55 24.53 1.89 -19.08
C THR A 55 23.24 1.29 -18.52
N THR A 56 23.33 0.67 -17.34
CA THR A 56 22.18 0.19 -16.57
C THR A 56 21.73 1.26 -15.58
N ILE A 57 20.43 1.56 -15.57
CA ILE A 57 19.80 2.49 -14.65
C ILE A 57 19.26 1.71 -13.45
N LEU A 58 19.95 1.82 -12.32
CA LEU A 58 19.49 1.31 -11.04
C LEU A 58 18.40 2.22 -10.48
N PHE A 59 17.35 1.64 -9.93
CA PHE A 59 16.30 2.39 -9.22
C PHE A 59 15.68 1.52 -8.13
N GLY A 60 14.95 2.11 -7.19
CA GLY A 60 14.23 1.34 -6.19
C GLY A 60 13.53 2.20 -5.15
N GLY A 61 12.90 1.53 -4.19
CA GLY A 61 12.16 2.19 -3.10
C GLY A 61 10.67 2.31 -3.37
N LEU A 62 10.14 1.53 -4.32
CA LEU A 62 8.70 1.27 -4.43
C LEU A 62 8.42 -0.17 -3.97
N THR A 63 7.22 -0.69 -4.25
CA THR A 63 6.91 -2.11 -4.00
C THR A 63 7.43 -2.98 -5.16
N LEU A 64 7.58 -4.29 -4.93
CA LEU A 64 8.07 -5.23 -5.94
C LEU A 64 7.21 -5.22 -7.22
N ALA A 65 5.90 -5.01 -7.09
CA ALA A 65 5.00 -4.88 -8.24
C ALA A 65 5.28 -3.64 -9.08
N HIS A 66 5.54 -2.50 -8.45
CA HIS A 66 5.84 -1.27 -9.16
C HIS A 66 7.15 -1.41 -9.92
N GLU A 67 8.17 -1.92 -9.24
CA GLU A 67 9.52 -2.04 -9.78
C GLU A 67 9.57 -2.97 -10.99
N GLU A 68 8.93 -4.14 -10.93
CA GLU A 68 8.89 -5.07 -12.08
C GLU A 68 8.16 -4.49 -13.29
N ILE A 69 7.03 -3.80 -13.08
CA ILE A 69 6.25 -3.20 -14.18
C ILE A 69 7.00 -2.00 -14.77
N VAL A 70 7.61 -1.16 -13.93
CA VAL A 70 8.41 -0.01 -14.39
C VAL A 70 9.63 -0.46 -15.18
N ARG A 71 10.33 -1.50 -14.71
CA ARG A 71 11.47 -2.11 -15.40
C ARG A 71 11.10 -2.46 -16.84
N LEU A 72 10.07 -3.29 -17.02
CA LEU A 72 9.58 -3.70 -18.34
C LEU A 72 9.04 -2.53 -19.16
N ALA A 73 8.31 -1.61 -18.56
CA ALA A 73 7.74 -0.48 -19.27
C ALA A 73 8.83 0.42 -19.88
N MET A 74 9.91 0.69 -19.14
CA MET A 74 10.97 1.59 -19.61
C MET A 74 11.83 1.00 -20.74
N GLU A 75 11.82 -0.31 -20.95
CA GLU A 75 12.43 -0.95 -22.14
C GLU A 75 11.86 -0.38 -23.44
N ARG A 76 10.59 0.06 -23.45
CA ARG A 76 9.96 0.72 -24.60
C ARG A 76 10.70 1.98 -25.06
N LEU A 77 11.29 2.69 -24.11
CA LEU A 77 12.01 3.93 -24.37
C LEU A 77 13.52 3.68 -24.62
N GLY A 78 13.93 2.40 -24.70
CA GLY A 78 15.31 2.01 -24.92
C GLY A 78 16.19 2.15 -23.67
N TYR A 79 15.60 2.21 -22.47
CA TYR A 79 16.36 2.25 -21.22
C TYR A 79 16.51 0.84 -20.62
N ARG A 80 17.73 0.51 -20.21
CA ARG A 80 18.01 -0.69 -19.41
C ARG A 80 17.85 -0.36 -17.93
N LEU A 81 16.71 -0.69 -17.35
CA LEU A 81 16.48 -0.51 -15.91
C LEU A 81 16.71 -1.82 -15.16
N GLU A 82 17.24 -1.69 -13.95
CA GLU A 82 17.37 -2.80 -13.01
C GLU A 82 16.91 -2.33 -11.62
N PRO A 83 15.83 -2.92 -11.06
CA PRO A 83 15.40 -2.57 -9.73
C PRO A 83 16.37 -3.14 -8.70
N LEU A 84 16.68 -2.35 -7.67
CA LEU A 84 17.44 -2.85 -6.53
C LEU A 84 16.62 -3.92 -5.78
N PRO A 85 17.27 -4.91 -5.14
CA PRO A 85 16.58 -5.86 -4.28
C PRO A 85 15.78 -5.18 -3.17
N CYS A 86 14.78 -5.86 -2.62
CA CYS A 86 14.02 -5.33 -1.48
C CYS A 86 14.98 -5.08 -0.29
N PRO A 87 15.00 -3.87 0.32
CA PRO A 87 15.92 -3.56 1.40
C PRO A 87 15.70 -4.43 2.65
N ASP A 88 16.81 -4.88 3.22
CA ASP A 88 16.85 -5.71 4.43
C ASP A 88 17.68 -5.03 5.55
N ASN A 89 17.81 -5.68 6.70
CA ASN A 89 18.58 -5.15 7.82
C ASN A 89 20.09 -4.98 7.53
N GLU A 90 20.65 -5.71 6.56
CA GLU A 90 22.03 -5.47 6.09
C GLU A 90 22.10 -4.14 5.32
N SER A 91 21.10 -3.84 4.49
CA SER A 91 20.98 -2.52 3.86
C SER A 91 20.89 -1.40 4.91
N LEU A 92 20.18 -1.61 6.03
CA LEU A 92 20.17 -0.65 7.13
C LEU A 92 21.56 -0.47 7.78
N ALA A 93 22.28 -1.56 8.03
CA ALA A 93 23.61 -1.52 8.65
C ALA A 93 24.61 -0.75 7.78
N VAL A 94 24.68 -1.09 6.49
CA VAL A 94 25.53 -0.38 5.50
C VAL A 94 25.13 1.09 5.39
N GLY A 95 23.82 1.38 5.40
CA GLY A 95 23.32 2.75 5.38
C GLY A 95 23.77 3.57 6.60
N LYS A 96 23.79 2.96 7.80
CA LYS A 96 24.28 3.61 9.03
C LYS A 96 25.80 3.77 9.05
N GLU A 97 26.53 2.88 8.38
CA GLU A 97 27.99 2.94 8.27
C GLU A 97 28.45 4.11 7.40
N PHE A 98 27.89 4.24 6.19
CA PHE A 98 28.32 5.25 5.21
C PHE A 98 27.46 6.52 5.22
N GLY A 99 26.24 6.46 5.73
CA GLY A 99 25.32 7.60 5.79
C GLY A 99 25.53 8.49 7.01
N ASN A 100 25.00 9.70 6.96
CA ASN A 100 24.98 10.59 8.11
C ASN A 100 24.03 10.11 9.22
N ARG A 101 24.53 10.04 10.45
CA ARG A 101 23.81 9.61 11.66
C ARG A 101 22.54 10.41 11.99
N GLY A 102 22.39 11.60 11.40
CA GLY A 102 21.21 12.45 11.54
C GLY A 102 20.04 12.09 10.63
N MET A 103 20.13 11.04 9.80
CA MET A 103 19.11 10.72 8.81
C MET A 103 18.00 9.82 9.34
N CYS A 104 16.84 9.85 8.67
CA CYS A 104 15.74 8.92 8.96
C CYS A 104 16.00 7.55 8.34
N ASN A 105 15.41 6.52 8.93
CA ASN A 105 15.60 5.13 8.51
C ASN A 105 15.36 4.85 7.03
N PRO A 106 14.37 5.42 6.32
CA PRO A 106 14.21 5.14 4.90
C PRO A 106 15.43 5.58 4.09
N THR A 107 16.12 6.65 4.50
CA THR A 107 17.43 7.03 3.93
C THR A 107 18.45 5.92 4.11
N TYR A 108 18.64 5.41 5.32
CA TYR A 108 19.62 4.35 5.57
C TYR A 108 19.31 3.09 4.77
N TYR A 109 18.06 2.63 4.77
CA TYR A 109 17.68 1.47 3.98
C TYR A 109 17.93 1.69 2.50
N THR A 110 17.53 2.83 1.93
CA THR A 110 17.64 3.05 0.48
C THR A 110 19.08 3.34 0.03
N VAL A 111 19.82 4.18 0.74
CA VAL A 111 21.25 4.45 0.49
C VAL A 111 22.08 3.18 0.69
N GLY A 112 21.89 2.50 1.81
CA GLY A 112 22.64 1.28 2.11
C GLY A 112 22.32 0.15 1.15
N ASN A 113 21.08 0.06 0.64
CA ASN A 113 20.73 -0.94 -0.38
C ASN A 113 21.47 -0.70 -1.71
N LEU A 114 21.64 0.56 -2.12
CA LEU A 114 22.46 0.91 -3.28
C LEU A 114 23.92 0.54 -3.04
N VAL A 115 24.52 1.02 -1.94
CA VAL A 115 25.94 0.76 -1.63
C VAL A 115 26.22 -0.75 -1.55
N LYS A 116 25.37 -1.49 -0.83
CA LYS A 116 25.43 -2.94 -0.72
C LYS A 116 25.38 -3.63 -2.09
N HIS A 117 24.48 -3.20 -2.97
CA HIS A 117 24.39 -3.75 -4.32
C HIS A 117 25.66 -3.50 -5.13
N LEU A 118 26.21 -2.29 -5.09
CA LEU A 118 27.47 -1.97 -5.81
C LEU A 118 28.68 -2.72 -5.23
N GLN A 119 28.75 -2.90 -3.91
CA GLN A 119 29.78 -3.72 -3.27
C GLN A 119 29.69 -5.19 -3.72
N ARG A 120 28.47 -5.73 -3.85
CA ARG A 120 28.25 -7.09 -4.39
C ARG A 120 28.68 -7.21 -5.84
N LEU A 121 28.39 -6.22 -6.69
CA LEU A 121 28.89 -6.19 -8.07
C LEU A 121 30.42 -6.20 -8.10
N ARG A 122 31.07 -5.36 -7.29
CA ARG A 122 32.54 -5.32 -7.19
C ARG A 122 33.11 -6.66 -6.72
N ALA A 123 32.50 -7.29 -5.71
CA ALA A 123 32.93 -8.60 -5.20
C ALA A 123 32.73 -9.72 -6.23
N ALA A 124 31.74 -9.61 -7.10
CA ALA A 124 31.51 -10.53 -8.22
C ALA A 124 32.46 -10.30 -9.42
N GLY A 125 33.38 -9.34 -9.32
CA GLY A 125 34.37 -9.05 -10.36
C GLY A 125 33.90 -8.08 -11.44
N GLU A 126 32.77 -7.39 -11.25
CA GLU A 126 32.29 -6.36 -12.19
C GLU A 126 33.25 -5.16 -12.19
N THR A 127 33.71 -4.77 -13.39
CA THR A 127 34.59 -3.61 -13.59
C THR A 127 33.79 -2.39 -14.07
N ASP A 128 34.39 -1.21 -13.97
CA ASP A 128 33.83 0.04 -14.54
C ASP A 128 32.40 0.37 -14.04
N ILE A 129 32.08 -0.03 -12.81
CA ILE A 129 30.75 0.10 -12.20
C ILE A 129 30.23 1.55 -12.29
N GLU A 130 31.08 2.53 -12.03
CA GLU A 130 30.71 3.96 -12.05
C GLU A 130 30.37 4.49 -13.46
N ASP A 131 30.83 3.80 -14.51
CA ASP A 131 30.59 4.13 -15.91
C ASP A 131 29.44 3.31 -16.51
N ARG A 132 29.28 2.06 -16.07
CA ARG A 132 28.25 1.13 -16.53
C ARG A 132 26.92 1.23 -15.78
N PHE A 133 26.90 1.86 -14.61
CA PHE A 133 25.68 2.02 -13.81
C PHE A 133 25.44 3.48 -13.44
N VAL A 134 24.16 3.83 -13.28
CA VAL A 134 23.68 5.10 -12.72
C VAL A 134 22.53 4.81 -11.78
N PHE A 135 22.32 5.63 -10.75
CA PHE A 135 21.17 5.50 -9.87
C PHE A 135 20.16 6.61 -10.13
N LEU A 136 18.91 6.24 -10.38
CA LEU A 136 17.80 7.14 -10.63
C LEU A 136 16.87 7.18 -9.41
N THR A 137 16.70 8.38 -8.84
CA THR A 137 15.84 8.58 -7.67
C THR A 137 15.03 9.88 -7.79
N ALA A 138 13.97 9.99 -6.99
CA ALA A 138 13.26 11.25 -6.82
C ALA A 138 14.06 12.18 -5.89
N GLY A 139 14.09 13.47 -6.23
CA GLY A 139 14.57 14.53 -5.36
C GLY A 139 13.41 15.29 -4.74
N GLY A 140 13.58 15.74 -3.50
CA GLY A 140 12.60 16.57 -2.81
C GLY A 140 13.13 17.98 -2.56
N CYS A 141 12.21 18.94 -2.45
CA CYS A 141 12.49 20.25 -1.89
C CYS A 141 11.38 20.51 -0.87
N GLY A 142 11.66 20.25 0.39
CA GLY A 142 10.67 20.32 1.46
C GLY A 142 11.30 20.02 2.81
N PRO A 143 10.69 20.48 3.92
CA PRO A 143 11.35 20.58 5.22
C PRO A 143 11.65 19.22 5.90
N CYS A 144 11.23 18.08 5.32
CA CYS A 144 11.68 16.79 5.80
C CYS A 144 13.05 16.41 5.24
N ARG A 145 13.63 15.33 5.78
CA ARG A 145 14.94 14.85 5.39
C ARG A 145 15.00 14.32 3.95
N PHE A 146 13.86 14.07 3.30
CA PHE A 146 13.80 13.66 1.89
C PHE A 146 14.51 14.64 0.95
N GLY A 147 14.48 15.94 1.27
CA GLY A 147 15.23 16.96 0.50
C GLY A 147 16.76 16.80 0.57
N MET A 148 17.27 16.01 1.51
CA MET A 148 18.70 15.74 1.68
C MET A 148 19.13 14.37 1.13
N TYR A 149 18.21 13.53 0.66
CA TYR A 149 18.54 12.15 0.24
C TYR A 149 19.57 12.13 -0.86
N GLU A 150 19.46 13.03 -1.83
CA GLU A 150 20.43 13.16 -2.93
C GLU A 150 21.86 13.37 -2.41
N ALA A 151 22.04 14.30 -1.46
CA ALA A 151 23.33 14.59 -0.88
C ALA A 151 23.87 13.37 -0.11
N GLU A 152 22.99 12.64 0.58
CA GLU A 152 23.39 11.44 1.31
C GLU A 152 23.76 10.25 0.43
N TYR A 153 23.04 10.03 -0.68
CA TYR A 153 23.47 9.02 -1.65
C TYR A 153 24.90 9.31 -2.12
N ARG A 154 25.19 10.56 -2.50
CA ARG A 154 26.52 10.94 -3.01
C ARG A 154 27.60 10.80 -1.95
N LYS A 155 27.35 11.29 -0.74
CA LYS A 155 28.28 11.16 0.39
C LYS A 155 28.59 9.68 0.65
N ALA A 156 27.56 8.86 0.83
CA ALA A 156 27.75 7.44 1.14
C ALA A 156 28.43 6.67 -0.01
N LEU A 157 28.15 7.03 -1.27
CA LEU A 157 28.84 6.46 -2.44
C LEU A 157 30.32 6.83 -2.43
N ALA A 158 30.68 8.09 -2.18
CA ALA A 158 32.08 8.52 -2.08
C ALA A 158 32.81 7.78 -0.96
N ASP A 159 32.22 7.69 0.23
CA ASP A 159 32.82 7.05 1.40
C ASP A 159 32.93 5.52 1.26
N SER A 160 32.05 4.89 0.45
CA SER A 160 32.11 3.46 0.14
C SER A 160 32.99 3.11 -1.06
N GLY A 161 33.73 4.10 -1.59
CA GLY A 161 34.70 3.90 -2.67
C GLY A 161 34.10 3.97 -4.08
N PHE A 162 32.99 4.68 -4.26
CA PHE A 162 32.36 4.98 -5.55
C PHE A 162 32.18 6.51 -5.78
N PRO A 163 33.25 7.32 -5.66
CA PRO A 163 33.16 8.79 -5.67
C PRO A 163 32.73 9.42 -6.99
N ARG A 164 32.76 8.68 -8.11
CA ARG A 164 32.34 9.13 -9.45
C ARG A 164 31.01 8.52 -9.88
N PHE A 165 30.34 7.76 -9.01
CA PHE A 165 29.07 7.15 -9.31
C PHE A 165 27.96 8.21 -9.43
N ARG A 166 27.15 8.09 -10.48
CA ARG A 166 26.18 9.14 -10.86
C ARG A 166 24.83 8.90 -10.19
N VAL A 167 24.32 9.94 -9.51
CA VAL A 167 22.96 9.99 -8.95
C VAL A 167 22.13 10.99 -9.75
N ILE A 168 21.16 10.47 -10.50
CA ILE A 168 20.26 11.23 -11.37
C ILE A 168 18.92 11.46 -10.66
N LEU A 169 18.46 12.71 -10.68
CA LEU A 169 17.19 13.09 -10.06
C LEU A 169 16.07 13.30 -11.09
N PHE A 170 14.87 12.85 -10.75
CA PHE A 170 13.62 13.40 -11.31
C PHE A 170 13.36 14.79 -10.70
N GLN A 171 14.04 15.85 -11.13
CA GLN A 171 13.86 17.15 -10.44
C GLN A 171 12.42 17.69 -10.56
N GLN A 172 11.81 17.95 -9.39
CA GLN A 172 10.49 18.54 -9.20
C GLN A 172 10.50 20.07 -8.97
N ASN A 173 11.64 20.78 -9.03
CA ASN A 173 11.67 22.22 -8.69
C ASN A 173 12.51 23.16 -9.58
N GLU A 174 13.10 22.68 -10.67
CA GLU A 174 13.66 23.56 -11.71
C GLU A 174 13.14 23.08 -13.05
N GLY A 175 12.50 23.98 -13.80
CA GLY A 175 11.76 23.63 -15.00
C GLY A 175 12.62 22.92 -16.02
N LEU A 176 12.29 21.66 -16.33
CA LEU A 176 12.50 21.01 -17.64
C LEU A 176 13.83 21.33 -18.35
N SER A 177 14.98 21.29 -17.66
CA SER A 177 16.30 21.39 -18.28
C SER A 177 17.16 20.15 -18.04
N GLN A 178 16.58 18.97 -18.29
CA GLN A 178 17.32 17.79 -18.78
C GLN A 178 16.79 17.40 -20.16
N THR A 179 16.60 18.41 -21.00
CA THR A 179 15.90 18.36 -22.30
C THR A 179 16.83 18.57 -23.49
N GLY A 180 18.14 18.46 -23.30
CA GLY A 180 19.08 18.39 -24.41
C GLY A 180 19.02 17.02 -25.10
N GLU A 181 19.13 17.00 -26.43
CA GLU A 181 19.24 15.77 -27.24
C GLU A 181 20.43 14.88 -26.81
N GLU A 182 21.41 15.46 -26.13
CA GLU A 182 22.60 14.78 -25.61
C GLU A 182 22.37 14.05 -24.27
N ALA A 183 21.20 14.18 -23.63
CA ALA A 183 20.92 13.55 -22.34
C ALA A 183 20.68 12.03 -22.46
N GLY A 184 21.37 11.26 -21.64
CA GLY A 184 21.24 9.81 -21.55
C GLY A 184 19.85 9.37 -21.10
N LEU A 185 19.25 10.13 -20.18
CA LEU A 185 17.86 9.97 -19.72
C LEU A 185 17.04 11.20 -20.11
N VAL A 186 16.04 10.99 -20.96
CA VAL A 186 15.14 12.05 -21.45
C VAL A 186 13.82 12.01 -20.67
N LEU A 187 13.63 12.97 -19.77
CA LEU A 187 12.44 13.08 -18.91
C LEU A 187 11.31 13.86 -19.61
N ASN A 188 10.79 13.30 -20.70
CA ASN A 188 9.72 13.91 -21.50
C ASN A 188 8.30 13.44 -21.07
N LYS A 189 7.27 13.92 -21.77
CA LYS A 189 5.87 13.52 -21.53
C LYS A 189 5.65 12.02 -21.66
N GLU A 190 6.29 11.36 -22.62
CA GLU A 190 6.12 9.93 -22.86
C GLU A 190 6.65 9.10 -21.70
N PHE A 191 7.83 9.47 -21.19
CA PHE A 191 8.41 8.90 -19.98
C PHE A 191 7.43 8.96 -18.80
N PHE A 192 6.91 10.16 -18.48
CA PHE A 192 6.01 10.32 -17.34
C PHE A 192 4.66 9.63 -17.53
N VAL A 193 4.09 9.64 -18.73
CA VAL A 193 2.84 8.91 -19.02
C VAL A 193 3.03 7.41 -18.84
N LEU A 194 4.16 6.87 -19.28
CA LEU A 194 4.48 5.45 -19.15
C LEU A 194 4.70 5.07 -17.68
N LEU A 195 5.48 5.86 -16.95
CA LEU A 195 5.73 5.68 -15.51
C LEU A 195 4.43 5.73 -14.69
N ILE A 196 3.57 6.72 -14.91
CA ILE A 196 2.29 6.85 -14.19
C ILE A 196 1.38 5.65 -14.47
N ARG A 197 1.33 5.17 -15.72
CA ARG A 197 0.53 3.98 -16.06
C ARG A 197 1.07 2.71 -15.40
N ALA A 198 2.39 2.56 -15.31
CA ALA A 198 3.04 1.46 -14.60
C ALA A 198 2.71 1.51 -13.10
N ILE A 199 2.78 2.70 -12.48
CA ILE A 199 2.46 2.89 -11.06
C ILE A 199 0.99 2.52 -10.77
N ILE A 200 0.05 3.03 -11.58
CA ILE A 200 -1.37 2.68 -11.41
C ILE A 200 -1.59 1.17 -11.53
N ALA A 201 -0.92 0.49 -12.47
CA ALA A 201 -1.04 -0.96 -12.60
C ALA A 201 -0.50 -1.69 -11.34
N GLY A 202 0.68 -1.29 -10.85
CA GLY A 202 1.28 -1.85 -9.63
C GLY A 202 0.35 -1.72 -8.42
N ASP A 203 -0.20 -0.53 -8.20
CA ASP A 203 -1.17 -0.27 -7.13
C ASP A 203 -2.42 -1.16 -7.20
N LEU A 204 -3.04 -1.24 -8.37
CA LEU A 204 -4.27 -2.01 -8.55
C LEU A 204 -4.03 -3.51 -8.36
N LEU A 205 -2.89 -4.01 -8.80
CA LEU A 205 -2.51 -5.42 -8.64
C LEU A 205 -2.17 -5.76 -7.18
N ASN A 206 -1.43 -4.90 -6.49
CA ASN A 206 -1.17 -5.06 -5.05
C ASN A 206 -2.47 -5.06 -4.23
N ASP A 207 -3.37 -4.11 -4.48
CA ASP A 207 -4.66 -4.02 -3.78
C ASP A 207 -5.53 -5.26 -4.04
N LEU A 208 -5.45 -5.90 -5.22
CA LEU A 208 -6.06 -7.22 -5.43
C LEU A 208 -5.38 -8.29 -4.58
N GLY A 209 -4.06 -8.33 -4.55
CA GLY A 209 -3.29 -9.26 -3.73
C GLY A 209 -3.75 -9.23 -2.26
N TYR A 210 -3.78 -8.05 -1.65
CA TYR A 210 -4.20 -7.87 -0.25
C TYR A 210 -5.67 -8.24 0.01
N LYS A 211 -6.56 -8.08 -0.97
CA LYS A 211 -7.99 -8.44 -0.84
C LYS A 211 -8.28 -9.91 -1.07
N ILE A 212 -7.43 -10.61 -1.81
CA ILE A 212 -7.68 -11.99 -2.25
C ILE A 212 -6.91 -12.97 -1.36
N ARG A 213 -5.61 -12.74 -1.17
CA ARG A 213 -4.70 -13.66 -0.49
C ARG A 213 -5.17 -14.06 0.91
N PRO A 214 -5.66 -13.17 1.79
CA PRO A 214 -6.12 -13.59 3.11
C PRO A 214 -7.25 -14.62 3.03
N TYR A 215 -8.00 -14.64 1.94
CA TYR A 215 -9.16 -15.49 1.73
C TYR A 215 -8.91 -16.59 0.70
N GLU A 216 -7.68 -16.80 0.20
CA GLU A 216 -7.41 -17.90 -0.72
C GLU A 216 -7.58 -19.26 -0.03
N VAL A 217 -8.10 -20.25 -0.75
CA VAL A 217 -8.27 -21.62 -0.21
C VAL A 217 -6.94 -22.38 -0.29
N SER A 218 -6.23 -22.24 -1.41
CA SER A 218 -4.93 -22.86 -1.64
C SER A 218 -3.82 -21.81 -1.51
N PRO A 219 -2.95 -21.91 -0.49
CA PRO A 219 -1.89 -20.93 -0.25
C PRO A 219 -0.98 -20.73 -1.46
N GLY A 220 -0.68 -19.47 -1.78
CA GLY A 220 0.23 -19.09 -2.86
C GLY A 220 -0.41 -18.98 -4.25
N ASP A 221 -1.70 -19.30 -4.41
CA ASP A 221 -2.44 -19.08 -5.65
C ASP A 221 -2.42 -17.60 -6.06
N THR A 222 -2.61 -16.71 -5.08
CA THR A 222 -2.58 -15.26 -5.30
C THR A 222 -1.20 -14.77 -5.68
N ASP A 223 -0.14 -15.36 -5.13
CA ASP A 223 1.24 -15.00 -5.49
C ASP A 223 1.56 -15.32 -6.95
N ARG A 224 1.24 -16.54 -7.39
CA ARG A 224 1.45 -16.95 -8.79
C ARG A 224 0.65 -16.10 -9.77
N ALA A 225 -0.60 -15.77 -9.42
CA ALA A 225 -1.42 -14.88 -10.23
C ALA A 225 -0.86 -13.45 -10.28
N LEU A 226 -0.38 -12.92 -9.15
CA LEU A 226 0.21 -11.59 -9.05
C LEU A 226 1.52 -11.51 -9.86
N ASP A 227 2.39 -12.51 -9.78
CA ASP A 227 3.62 -12.60 -10.56
C ASP A 227 3.35 -12.56 -12.06
N ARG A 228 2.40 -13.37 -12.53
CA ARG A 228 2.02 -13.35 -13.95
C ARG A 228 1.34 -12.04 -14.35
N ALA A 229 0.50 -11.47 -13.49
CA ALA A 229 -0.18 -10.21 -13.77
C ALA A 229 0.80 -9.02 -13.91
N LYS A 230 1.85 -8.96 -13.06
CA LYS A 230 2.93 -7.97 -13.15
C LYS A 230 3.63 -8.05 -14.51
N GLN A 231 3.99 -9.26 -14.94
CA GLN A 231 4.59 -9.49 -16.26
C GLN A 231 3.65 -9.04 -17.40
N LEU A 232 2.38 -9.46 -17.39
CA LEU A 232 1.41 -9.07 -18.42
C LEU A 232 1.26 -7.55 -18.55
N ALA A 233 1.19 -6.84 -17.41
CA ALA A 233 1.09 -5.39 -17.39
C ALA A 233 2.37 -4.72 -17.92
N GLY A 234 3.54 -5.19 -17.49
CA GLY A 234 4.84 -4.69 -17.94
C GLY A 234 5.08 -4.93 -19.44
N GLU A 235 4.87 -6.16 -19.92
CA GLU A 235 4.95 -6.54 -21.34
C GLU A 235 4.00 -5.68 -22.18
N ALA A 236 2.76 -5.45 -21.73
CA ALA A 236 1.81 -4.62 -22.47
C ALA A 236 2.28 -3.17 -22.59
N LEU A 237 2.90 -2.61 -21.54
CA LEU A 237 3.48 -1.27 -21.60
C LEU A 237 4.70 -1.21 -22.51
N ARG A 238 5.58 -2.21 -22.44
CA ARG A 238 6.75 -2.39 -23.30
C ARG A 238 6.38 -2.43 -24.78
N ASP A 239 5.49 -3.37 -25.14
CA ASP A 239 5.07 -3.64 -26.51
C ASP A 239 4.08 -2.57 -27.04
N GLY A 240 3.68 -1.63 -26.19
CA GLY A 240 2.72 -0.58 -26.51
C GLY A 240 1.28 -1.02 -26.69
N ARG A 241 0.94 -2.22 -26.22
CA ARG A 241 -0.44 -2.71 -26.14
C ARG A 241 -1.26 -1.90 -25.13
N PRO A 242 -2.60 -1.78 -25.32
CA PRO A 242 -3.42 -1.06 -24.35
C PRO A 242 -3.49 -1.79 -23.01
N LEU A 243 -2.94 -1.17 -21.96
CA LEU A 243 -2.82 -1.73 -20.60
C LEU A 243 -4.15 -2.28 -20.04
N ARG A 244 -5.29 -1.67 -20.39
CA ARG A 244 -6.62 -2.16 -19.97
C ARG A 244 -6.91 -3.62 -20.39
N TYR A 245 -6.38 -4.08 -21.51
CA TYR A 245 -6.59 -5.46 -21.97
C TYR A 245 -5.73 -6.43 -21.17
N ALA A 246 -4.46 -6.10 -20.97
CA ALA A 246 -3.57 -6.88 -20.09
C ALA A 246 -4.09 -6.96 -18.65
N LEU A 247 -4.67 -5.88 -18.13
CA LEU A 247 -5.32 -5.91 -16.82
C LEU A 247 -6.60 -6.76 -16.81
N ARG A 248 -7.35 -6.82 -17.91
CA ARG A 248 -8.50 -7.73 -18.02
C ARG A 248 -8.04 -9.20 -18.05
N GLU A 249 -6.95 -9.50 -18.74
CA GLU A 249 -6.31 -10.82 -18.72
C GLU A 249 -5.81 -11.18 -17.32
N ALA A 250 -5.15 -10.25 -16.63
CA ALA A 250 -4.78 -10.42 -15.23
C ALA A 250 -6.00 -10.70 -14.34
N GLY A 251 -7.09 -9.95 -14.52
CA GLY A 251 -8.36 -10.18 -13.83
C GLY A 251 -8.92 -11.60 -14.07
N ALA A 252 -8.74 -12.17 -15.26
CA ALA A 252 -9.12 -13.55 -15.55
C ALA A 252 -8.24 -14.58 -14.83
N LEU A 253 -6.95 -14.28 -14.58
CA LEU A 253 -6.09 -15.11 -13.74
C LEU A 253 -6.59 -15.13 -12.30
N PHE A 254 -6.85 -13.96 -11.72
CA PHE A 254 -7.39 -13.87 -10.37
C PHE A 254 -8.77 -14.53 -10.25
N ALA A 255 -9.61 -14.46 -11.27
CA ALA A 255 -10.95 -15.06 -11.25
C ALA A 255 -10.93 -16.59 -11.07
N ARG A 256 -9.83 -17.26 -11.40
CA ARG A 256 -9.64 -18.71 -11.22
C ARG A 256 -9.27 -19.09 -9.78
N ILE A 257 -8.85 -18.13 -8.96
CA ILE A 257 -8.48 -18.38 -7.57
C ILE A 257 -9.76 -18.63 -6.78
N ARG A 258 -9.79 -19.77 -6.09
CA ARG A 258 -10.86 -20.09 -5.14
C ARG A 258 -10.58 -19.39 -3.81
N VAL A 259 -11.58 -18.68 -3.31
CA VAL A 259 -11.52 -17.96 -2.04
C VAL A 259 -12.62 -18.41 -1.10
N ASP A 260 -12.53 -18.05 0.17
CA ASP A 260 -13.64 -18.17 1.11
C ASP A 260 -13.78 -16.89 1.91
N TYR A 261 -14.70 -16.04 1.44
CA TYR A 261 -15.05 -14.77 2.06
C TYR A 261 -15.96 -14.92 3.28
N THR A 262 -16.40 -16.12 3.67
CA THR A 262 -17.13 -16.31 4.93
C THR A 262 -16.20 -16.33 6.14
N ARG A 263 -14.90 -16.56 5.94
CA ARG A 263 -13.88 -16.49 6.99
C ARG A 263 -13.76 -15.06 7.54
N VAL A 264 -14.06 -14.91 8.82
CA VAL A 264 -13.99 -13.61 9.50
C VAL A 264 -12.53 -13.21 9.71
N LYS A 265 -12.12 -12.12 9.06
CA LYS A 265 -10.77 -11.54 9.19
C LYS A 265 -10.85 -10.07 9.56
N PRO A 266 -10.08 -9.60 10.57
CA PRO A 266 -9.99 -8.18 10.85
C PRO A 266 -9.28 -7.47 9.70
N ARG A 267 -9.94 -6.47 9.13
CA ARG A 267 -9.31 -5.52 8.21
C ARG A 267 -8.46 -4.51 8.98
N VAL A 268 -7.20 -4.38 8.61
CA VAL A 268 -6.21 -3.50 9.24
C VAL A 268 -5.72 -2.49 8.22
N ALA A 269 -6.00 -1.21 8.43
CA ALA A 269 -5.46 -0.14 7.59
C ALA A 269 -4.03 0.17 8.01
N ILE A 270 -3.12 0.18 7.05
CA ILE A 270 -1.72 0.53 7.24
C ILE A 270 -1.54 1.93 6.66
N ILE A 271 -1.25 2.88 7.54
CA ILE A 271 -0.99 4.28 7.21
C ILE A 271 0.40 4.66 7.73
N GLY A 272 0.87 5.87 7.45
CA GLY A 272 2.13 6.37 7.97
C GLY A 272 2.94 7.03 6.88
N GLU A 273 4.26 6.94 7.00
CA GLU A 273 5.22 7.45 6.03
C GLU A 273 5.19 6.59 4.75
N PHE A 274 5.22 7.24 3.57
CA PHE A 274 4.96 6.58 2.30
C PHE A 274 5.84 5.36 2.03
N TRP A 275 7.14 5.43 2.30
CA TRP A 275 8.07 4.33 2.06
C TRP A 275 7.91 3.25 3.12
N ALA A 276 7.86 3.63 4.40
CA ALA A 276 7.75 2.67 5.49
C ALA A 276 6.44 1.86 5.46
N MET A 277 5.33 2.47 5.05
CA MET A 277 4.05 1.77 4.95
C MET A 277 3.95 0.89 3.69
N THR A 278 4.76 1.12 2.65
CA THR A 278 4.68 0.39 1.37
C THR A 278 5.79 -0.63 1.17
N THR A 279 6.95 -0.46 1.82
CA THR A 279 8.07 -1.40 1.71
C THR A 279 7.67 -2.79 2.22
N GLU A 280 7.98 -3.80 1.42
CA GLU A 280 7.63 -5.21 1.70
C GLU A 280 8.75 -5.94 2.46
N GLY A 281 9.89 -5.28 2.69
CA GLY A 281 11.08 -5.81 3.34
C GLY A 281 11.17 -5.52 4.84
N ASP A 282 12.40 -5.53 5.37
CA ASP A 282 12.63 -5.42 6.81
C ASP A 282 12.43 -3.98 7.33
N GLY A 283 12.43 -2.97 6.45
CA GLY A 283 12.11 -1.58 6.79
C GLY A 283 10.72 -1.36 7.39
N SER A 284 9.80 -2.28 7.15
CA SER A 284 8.47 -2.36 7.78
C SER A 284 8.30 -3.61 8.64
N TYR A 285 9.37 -4.37 8.90
CA TYR A 285 9.31 -5.70 9.52
C TYR A 285 8.39 -6.69 8.79
N ARG A 286 8.26 -6.53 7.46
CA ARG A 286 7.38 -7.31 6.59
C ARG A 286 5.93 -7.29 7.06
N LEU A 287 5.48 -6.13 7.58
CA LEU A 287 4.21 -5.93 8.26
C LEU A 287 3.01 -6.49 7.50
N HIS A 288 3.00 -6.34 6.18
CA HIS A 288 1.87 -6.76 5.33
C HIS A 288 1.67 -8.28 5.40
N ARG A 289 2.72 -9.05 5.08
CA ARG A 289 2.71 -10.52 5.13
C ARG A 289 2.53 -11.05 6.54
N TRP A 290 3.14 -10.39 7.53
CA TRP A 290 2.98 -10.79 8.92
C TRP A 290 1.52 -10.63 9.39
N LEU A 291 0.86 -9.50 9.09
CA LEU A 291 -0.57 -9.32 9.41
C LEU A 291 -1.46 -10.36 8.72
N GLU A 292 -1.17 -10.70 7.45
CA GLU A 292 -1.87 -11.76 6.74
C GLU A 292 -1.68 -13.13 7.40
N SER A 293 -0.46 -13.44 7.85
CA SER A 293 -0.17 -14.68 8.60
C SER A 293 -0.89 -14.73 9.95
N GLU A 294 -1.11 -13.57 10.57
CA GLU A 294 -1.95 -13.38 11.74
C GLU A 294 -3.46 -13.34 11.39
N GLY A 295 -3.85 -13.74 10.18
CA GLY A 295 -5.25 -13.88 9.77
C GLY A 295 -5.97 -12.55 9.53
N ALA A 296 -5.25 -11.45 9.35
CA ALA A 296 -5.82 -10.15 9.00
C ALA A 296 -5.90 -9.95 7.48
N GLU A 297 -6.74 -8.99 7.07
CA GLU A 297 -6.71 -8.42 5.72
C GLU A 297 -6.03 -7.05 5.78
N ALA A 298 -4.87 -6.91 5.16
CA ALA A 298 -4.15 -5.64 5.11
C ALA A 298 -4.81 -4.68 4.11
N VAL A 299 -4.88 -3.40 4.48
CA VAL A 299 -5.33 -2.32 3.60
C VAL A 299 -4.21 -1.30 3.52
N VAL A 300 -3.37 -1.44 2.48
CA VAL A 300 -2.24 -0.56 2.19
C VAL A 300 -2.69 0.55 1.25
N GLN A 301 -2.20 1.76 1.46
CA GLN A 301 -2.51 2.87 0.57
C GLN A 301 -1.71 2.75 -0.76
N PRO A 302 -2.35 3.04 -1.91
CA PRO A 302 -1.65 3.06 -3.20
C PRO A 302 -0.70 4.26 -3.34
N VAL A 303 0.41 4.08 -4.05
CA VAL A 303 1.36 5.14 -4.46
C VAL A 303 0.66 6.21 -5.28
N SER A 304 -0.33 5.83 -6.08
CA SER A 304 -1.22 6.72 -6.83
C SER A 304 -1.96 7.71 -5.94
N ALA A 305 -2.28 7.36 -4.69
CA ALA A 305 -2.89 8.31 -3.76
C ALA A 305 -1.88 9.36 -3.27
N TRP A 306 -0.59 9.02 -3.18
CA TRP A 306 0.47 9.98 -2.92
C TRP A 306 0.69 10.91 -4.13
N LEU A 307 0.67 10.38 -5.36
CA LEU A 307 0.70 11.21 -6.57
C LEU A 307 -0.48 12.19 -6.65
N ASP A 308 -1.71 11.74 -6.34
CA ASP A 308 -2.88 12.63 -6.31
C ASP A 308 -2.75 13.70 -5.20
N TYR A 309 -2.14 13.33 -4.07
CA TYR A 309 -1.82 14.28 -3.01
C TYR A 309 -0.82 15.34 -3.50
N MET A 310 0.27 14.97 -4.16
CA MET A 310 1.22 15.95 -4.72
C MET A 310 0.55 16.92 -5.70
N ILE A 311 -0.32 16.42 -6.57
CA ILE A 311 -1.11 17.26 -7.49
C ILE A 311 -2.04 18.19 -6.71
N PHE A 312 -2.70 17.69 -5.66
CA PHE A 312 -3.58 18.49 -4.80
C PHE A 312 -2.81 19.58 -4.04
N GLU A 313 -1.65 19.25 -3.49
CA GLU A 313 -0.79 20.19 -2.77
C GLU A 313 -0.26 21.27 -3.73
N GLY A 314 0.21 20.88 -4.92
CA GLY A 314 0.65 21.81 -5.96
C GLY A 314 -0.44 22.79 -6.37
N LEU A 315 -1.66 22.32 -6.65
CA LEU A 315 -2.80 23.19 -6.95
C LEU A 315 -3.17 24.11 -5.78
N THR A 316 -3.05 23.63 -4.54
CA THR A 316 -3.30 24.43 -3.33
C THR A 316 -2.26 25.54 -3.19
N LYS A 317 -0.97 25.24 -3.36
CA LYS A 317 0.14 26.21 -3.34
C LYS A 317 -0.04 27.29 -4.41
N ILE A 318 -0.45 26.91 -5.62
CA ILE A 318 -0.75 27.87 -6.70
C ILE A 318 -1.91 28.80 -6.29
N GLY A 319 -2.97 28.24 -5.69
CA GLY A 319 -4.09 29.02 -5.19
C GLY A 319 -3.69 30.05 -4.12
N LEU A 320 -2.83 29.65 -3.17
CA LEU A 320 -2.33 30.52 -2.11
C LEU A 320 -1.38 31.62 -2.62
N ARG A 321 -0.64 31.37 -3.71
CA ARG A 321 0.26 32.36 -4.32
C ARG A 321 -0.44 33.28 -5.32
N ARG A 322 -1.74 33.12 -5.57
CA ARG A 322 -2.47 33.90 -6.57
C ARG A 322 -2.39 35.39 -6.23
N GLY A 323 -1.91 36.20 -7.18
CA GLY A 323 -1.71 37.65 -7.00
C GLY A 323 -0.33 38.05 -6.50
N LEU A 324 0.56 37.10 -6.19
CA LEU A 324 1.96 37.37 -5.89
C LEU A 324 2.83 37.33 -7.17
N PRO A 325 3.95 38.08 -7.21
CA PRO A 325 4.95 37.95 -8.28
C PRO A 325 5.42 36.49 -8.43
N GLY A 326 5.55 36.02 -9.67
CA GLY A 326 5.92 34.61 -9.96
C GLY A 326 4.79 33.60 -9.78
N SER A 327 3.53 34.04 -9.60
CA SER A 327 2.38 33.14 -9.55
C SER A 327 2.16 32.44 -10.91
N PRO A 328 1.90 31.12 -10.93
CA PRO A 328 1.69 30.41 -12.19
C PRO A 328 0.49 30.93 -12.97
N GLY A 329 0.67 31.14 -14.27
CA GLY A 329 -0.38 31.62 -15.15
C GLY A 329 -1.54 30.63 -15.32
N LEU A 330 -2.67 31.12 -15.84
CA LEU A 330 -3.91 30.33 -16.03
C LEU A 330 -3.68 29.06 -16.84
N ARG A 331 -2.82 29.11 -17.88
CA ARG A 331 -2.46 27.95 -18.72
C ARG A 331 -1.88 26.80 -17.89
N THR A 332 -0.97 27.09 -16.96
CA THR A 332 -0.35 26.09 -16.07
C THR A 332 -1.40 25.43 -15.17
N ILE A 333 -2.33 26.21 -14.63
CA ILE A 333 -3.42 25.69 -13.80
C ILE A 333 -4.34 24.77 -14.60
N LEU A 334 -4.72 25.17 -15.81
CA LEU A 334 -5.58 24.37 -16.69
C LEU A 334 -4.88 23.07 -17.11
N LEU A 335 -3.59 23.12 -17.44
CA LEU A 335 -2.79 21.93 -17.77
C LEU A 335 -2.73 20.95 -16.59
N LEU A 336 -2.46 21.43 -15.38
CA LEU A 336 -2.45 20.58 -14.17
C LEU A 336 -3.81 19.96 -13.87
N ARG A 337 -4.91 20.71 -14.06
CA ARG A 337 -6.27 20.17 -13.91
C ARG A 337 -6.59 19.11 -14.95
N TYR A 338 -6.18 19.32 -16.20
CA TYR A 338 -6.32 18.34 -17.27
C TYR A 338 -5.50 17.07 -16.97
N ALA A 339 -4.24 17.22 -16.59
CA ALA A 339 -3.37 16.10 -16.20
C ALA A 339 -3.98 15.31 -15.03
N LYS A 340 -4.52 16.00 -14.02
CA LYS A 340 -5.26 15.37 -12.91
C LYS A 340 -6.47 14.57 -13.40
N ALA A 341 -7.29 15.14 -14.29
CA ALA A 341 -8.46 14.47 -14.84
C ALA A 341 -8.08 13.22 -15.64
N LEU A 342 -7.03 13.31 -16.46
CA LEU A 342 -6.49 12.18 -17.23
C LEU A 342 -5.94 11.08 -16.32
N PHE A 343 -5.22 11.44 -15.26
CA PHE A 343 -4.73 10.51 -14.24
C PHE A 343 -5.89 9.76 -13.56
N HIS A 344 -6.93 10.46 -13.10
CA HIS A 344 -8.12 9.84 -12.51
C HIS A 344 -8.89 8.98 -13.52
N TRP A 345 -8.96 9.39 -14.78
CA TRP A 345 -9.58 8.61 -15.85
C TRP A 345 -8.83 7.29 -16.08
N HIS A 346 -7.49 7.32 -16.19
CA HIS A 346 -6.69 6.11 -16.32
C HIS A 346 -6.89 5.17 -15.12
N TYR A 347 -6.83 5.71 -13.89
CA TYR A 347 -7.08 4.92 -12.69
C TYR A 347 -8.46 4.26 -12.74
N PHE A 348 -9.50 5.01 -13.10
CA PHE A 348 -10.87 4.48 -13.22
C PHE A 348 -10.99 3.39 -14.29
N VAL A 349 -10.44 3.61 -15.48
CA VAL A 349 -10.51 2.65 -16.60
C VAL A 349 -9.79 1.35 -16.24
N TYR A 350 -8.58 1.43 -15.68
CA TYR A 350 -7.79 0.27 -15.29
C TYR A 350 -8.42 -0.49 -14.13
N ARG A 351 -8.97 0.24 -13.15
CA ARG A 351 -9.78 -0.36 -12.08
C ARG A 351 -11.00 -1.10 -12.63
N ARG A 352 -11.70 -0.54 -13.63
CA ARG A 352 -12.85 -1.20 -14.28
C ARG A 352 -12.45 -2.44 -15.07
N ALA A 353 -11.26 -2.43 -15.70
CA ALA A 353 -10.72 -3.61 -16.38
C ALA A 353 -10.51 -4.79 -15.41
N LEU A 354 -10.22 -4.51 -14.14
CA LEU A 354 -10.14 -5.48 -13.04
C LEU A 354 -11.49 -5.68 -12.31
N GLY A 355 -12.60 -5.55 -13.03
CA GLY A 355 -13.95 -5.76 -12.49
C GLY A 355 -14.39 -4.75 -11.43
N GLY A 356 -13.64 -3.67 -11.22
CA GLY A 356 -13.93 -2.69 -10.17
C GLY A 356 -13.68 -3.20 -8.74
N LYS A 357 -13.01 -4.35 -8.56
CA LYS A 357 -12.66 -4.88 -7.25
C LYS A 357 -11.61 -4.04 -6.51
N PRO A 358 -10.57 -3.49 -7.19
CA PRO A 358 -9.63 -2.61 -6.50
C PRO A 358 -10.30 -1.37 -5.90
N SER A 359 -9.71 -0.81 -4.85
CA SER A 359 -10.21 0.34 -4.12
C SER A 359 -10.12 1.62 -4.98
N PRO A 360 -11.13 2.51 -4.95
CA PRO A 360 -11.01 3.82 -5.59
C PRO A 360 -10.02 4.72 -4.85
N LEU A 361 -9.41 5.68 -5.55
CA LEU A 361 -8.57 6.68 -4.89
C LEU A 361 -9.37 7.51 -3.88
N PRO A 362 -8.82 7.81 -2.70
CA PRO A 362 -9.47 8.68 -1.74
C PRO A 362 -9.47 10.13 -2.24
N SER A 363 -10.52 10.88 -1.90
CA SER A 363 -10.58 12.30 -2.24
C SER A 363 -9.67 13.12 -1.33
N GLN A 364 -8.60 13.70 -1.89
CA GLN A 364 -7.66 14.56 -1.14
C GLN A 364 -8.35 15.74 -0.47
N ARG A 365 -9.38 16.31 -1.10
CA ARG A 365 -10.20 17.40 -0.50
C ARG A 365 -10.93 16.94 0.76
N LYS A 366 -11.53 15.74 0.73
CA LYS A 366 -12.22 15.20 1.91
C LYS A 366 -11.23 14.85 3.01
N LEU A 367 -10.07 14.27 2.66
CA LEU A 367 -9.01 13.99 3.62
C LEU A 367 -8.52 15.28 4.30
N ALA A 368 -8.19 16.32 3.53
CA ALA A 368 -7.82 17.61 4.08
C ALA A 368 -8.89 18.20 5.01
N ALA A 369 -10.18 18.05 4.67
CA ALA A 369 -11.28 18.49 5.52
C ALA A 369 -11.39 17.69 6.84
N TYR A 370 -11.11 16.38 6.82
CA TYR A 370 -11.12 15.56 8.04
C TYR A 370 -9.96 15.89 8.98
N ALA A 371 -8.78 16.19 8.45
CA ALA A 371 -7.62 16.55 9.27
C ALA A 371 -7.70 17.96 9.84
N ARG A 372 -8.34 18.91 9.14
CA ARG A 372 -8.31 20.35 9.48
C ARG A 372 -8.56 20.71 10.95
N PRO A 373 -9.49 20.07 11.69
CA PRO A 373 -9.68 20.37 13.11
C PRO A 373 -8.52 19.97 14.02
N TYR A 374 -7.64 19.08 13.56
CA TYR A 374 -6.54 18.47 14.32
C TYR A 374 -5.16 18.85 13.80
N TYR A 375 -5.03 19.05 12.48
CA TYR A 375 -3.78 19.34 11.79
C TYR A 375 -4.07 20.18 10.53
N ASP A 376 -3.48 21.37 10.42
CA ASP A 376 -3.72 22.26 9.28
C ASP A 376 -3.12 21.67 7.99
N PRO A 377 -3.92 21.43 6.93
CA PRO A 377 -3.42 20.87 5.66
C PRO A 377 -2.41 21.76 4.92
N ARG A 378 -2.23 23.02 5.35
CA ARG A 378 -1.24 23.96 4.80
C ARG A 378 0.15 23.76 5.41
N LEU A 379 0.27 23.03 6.52
CA LEU A 379 1.56 22.61 7.05
C LEU A 379 2.18 21.60 6.07
N SER A 380 3.06 22.10 5.22
CA SER A 380 3.82 21.31 4.26
C SER A 380 5.00 20.61 4.94
N GLY A 381 5.50 19.53 4.32
CA GLY A 381 6.67 18.83 4.84
C GLY A 381 6.59 17.32 4.86
N GLY A 382 5.49 16.77 4.38
CA GLY A 382 5.23 15.34 4.34
C GLY A 382 3.75 15.07 4.45
N GLU A 383 3.40 13.86 4.85
CA GLU A 383 2.01 13.38 4.85
C GLU A 383 1.31 13.53 6.22
N GLY A 384 1.78 14.42 7.10
CA GLY A 384 1.31 14.51 8.49
C GLY A 384 -0.23 14.64 8.61
N HIS A 385 -0.84 15.61 7.93
CA HIS A 385 -2.30 15.76 7.92
C HIS A 385 -3.01 14.57 7.23
N LEU A 386 -2.36 13.90 6.27
CA LEU A 386 -2.96 12.74 5.60
C LEU A 386 -3.02 11.53 6.53
N GLU A 387 -2.03 11.31 7.37
CA GLU A 387 -2.06 10.24 8.37
C GLU A 387 -3.25 10.42 9.33
N VAL A 388 -3.43 11.64 9.84
CA VAL A 388 -4.59 12.02 10.68
C VAL A 388 -5.90 11.81 9.92
N ALA A 389 -6.00 12.32 8.69
CA ALA A 389 -7.19 12.20 7.87
C ALA A 389 -7.56 10.75 7.54
N LYS A 390 -6.57 9.91 7.23
CA LYS A 390 -6.75 8.50 6.87
C LYS A 390 -7.21 7.70 8.08
N HIS A 391 -6.66 7.98 9.26
CA HIS A 391 -7.15 7.40 10.52
C HIS A 391 -8.64 7.75 10.73
N ILE A 392 -9.00 9.03 10.68
CA ILE A 392 -10.40 9.47 10.83
C ILE A 392 -11.30 8.84 9.76
N ALA A 393 -10.85 8.80 8.50
CA ALA A 393 -11.61 8.22 7.40
C ALA A 393 -11.81 6.71 7.57
N ALA A 394 -10.82 6.00 8.12
CA ALA A 394 -10.91 4.56 8.36
C ALA A 394 -12.02 4.23 9.37
N VAL A 395 -12.13 5.03 10.43
CA VAL A 395 -13.17 4.88 11.45
C VAL A 395 -14.53 5.35 10.92
N LYS A 396 -14.62 6.61 10.47
CA LYS A 396 -15.87 7.27 10.04
C LYS A 396 -16.59 6.52 8.92
N HIS A 397 -15.83 5.95 7.99
CA HIS A 397 -16.39 5.23 6.84
C HIS A 397 -16.29 3.71 6.97
N LYS A 398 -15.96 3.19 8.16
CA LYS A 398 -15.80 1.76 8.43
C LYS A 398 -14.97 1.09 7.33
N LYS A 399 -13.76 1.59 7.09
CA LYS A 399 -12.84 1.01 6.09
C LYS A 399 -11.93 -0.04 6.70
N ALA A 400 -11.73 -0.01 8.02
CA ALA A 400 -10.95 -0.98 8.77
C ALA A 400 -11.46 -1.10 10.20
N HIS A 401 -11.13 -2.20 10.87
CA HIS A 401 -11.38 -2.38 12.30
C HIS A 401 -10.27 -1.76 13.14
N MET A 402 -9.05 -1.71 12.58
CA MET A 402 -7.84 -1.24 13.22
C MET A 402 -7.00 -0.44 12.24
N VAL A 403 -6.29 0.57 12.76
CA VAL A 403 -5.36 1.41 12.03
C VAL A 403 -3.98 1.29 12.66
N VAL A 404 -3.01 0.83 11.89
CA VAL A 404 -1.58 0.82 12.24
C VAL A 404 -0.91 1.99 11.55
N SER A 405 -0.34 2.90 12.31
CA SER A 405 0.49 3.99 11.80
C SER A 405 1.96 3.58 11.85
N VAL A 406 2.57 3.39 10.69
CA VAL A 406 3.96 2.95 10.51
C VAL A 406 4.84 4.18 10.32
N LYS A 407 5.65 4.49 11.33
CA LYS A 407 6.64 5.57 11.26
C LYS A 407 8.05 4.99 11.29
N PRO A 408 8.91 5.32 10.34
CA PRO A 408 10.30 4.93 10.44
C PRO A 408 11.02 5.89 11.38
N PHE A 409 12.06 5.41 12.06
CA PHE A 409 12.85 6.23 12.98
C PHE A 409 13.33 7.52 12.30
N GLY A 410 13.16 8.66 12.97
CA GLY A 410 13.53 9.97 12.47
C GLY A 410 12.58 10.59 11.43
N CYS A 411 11.40 10.01 11.18
CA CYS A 411 10.36 10.65 10.37
C CYS A 411 9.69 11.81 11.12
N MET A 412 10.04 13.05 10.76
CA MET A 412 9.48 14.24 11.41
C MET A 412 7.96 14.41 11.16
N PRO A 413 7.44 14.31 9.92
CA PRO A 413 6.02 14.52 9.66
C PRO A 413 5.10 13.51 10.36
N SER A 414 5.48 12.22 10.37
CA SER A 414 4.72 11.17 11.07
C SER A 414 4.83 11.28 12.60
N THR A 415 5.94 11.82 13.12
CA THR A 415 6.04 12.11 14.56
C THR A 415 5.08 13.24 14.96
N GLN A 416 4.94 14.27 14.11
CA GLN A 416 4.00 15.36 14.36
C GLN A 416 2.54 14.91 14.25
N SER A 417 2.21 14.03 13.30
CA SER A 417 0.85 13.48 13.16
C SER A 417 0.47 12.65 14.39
N ASP A 418 1.38 11.81 14.91
CA ASP A 418 1.16 11.02 16.12
C ASP A 418 0.86 11.88 17.35
N GLY A 419 1.51 13.04 17.48
CA GLY A 419 1.28 13.99 18.57
C GLY A 419 -0.17 14.46 18.70
N VAL A 420 -0.93 14.50 17.59
CA VAL A 420 -2.35 14.89 17.60
C VAL A 420 -3.31 13.71 17.72
N GLN A 421 -2.83 12.47 17.62
CA GLN A 421 -3.70 11.28 17.61
C GLN A 421 -4.39 11.04 18.96
N SER A 422 -3.83 11.49 20.08
CA SER A 422 -4.48 11.42 21.39
C SER A 422 -5.85 12.12 21.37
N LYS A 423 -5.93 13.31 20.73
CA LYS A 423 -7.19 14.04 20.55
C LYS A 423 -8.13 13.35 19.58
N VAL A 424 -7.61 12.76 18.50
CA VAL A 424 -8.41 11.99 17.54
C VAL A 424 -9.05 10.78 18.21
N ILE A 425 -8.27 10.00 18.98
CA ILE A 425 -8.76 8.82 19.69
C ILE A 425 -9.82 9.21 20.72
N SER A 426 -9.65 10.35 21.40
CA SER A 426 -10.66 10.88 22.34
C SER A 426 -11.99 11.22 21.64
N ASP A 427 -11.95 11.75 20.41
CA ASP A 427 -13.16 12.11 19.66
C ASP A 427 -13.80 10.91 18.94
N TYR A 428 -13.00 9.87 18.66
CA TYR A 428 -13.40 8.64 18.00
C TYR A 428 -13.07 7.43 18.89
N PRO A 429 -13.78 7.23 20.01
CA PRO A 429 -13.46 6.19 21.00
C PRO A 429 -13.59 4.77 20.45
N ASP A 430 -14.35 4.59 19.37
CA ASP A 430 -14.43 3.32 18.63
C ASP A 430 -13.14 2.98 17.87
N SER A 431 -12.16 3.87 17.81
CA SER A 431 -10.94 3.63 17.04
C SER A 431 -9.98 2.69 17.74
N ILE A 432 -9.52 1.67 17.01
CA ILE A 432 -8.37 0.85 17.41
C ILE A 432 -7.16 1.37 16.63
N PHE A 433 -6.45 2.33 17.22
CA PHE A 433 -5.27 2.95 16.62
C PHE A 433 -3.99 2.52 17.34
N ILE A 434 -2.95 2.22 16.57
CA ILE A 434 -1.62 1.98 17.13
C ILE A 434 -0.53 2.65 16.30
N PRO A 435 0.29 3.53 16.91
CA PRO A 435 1.52 4.00 16.28
C PRO A 435 2.67 3.05 16.59
N ILE A 436 3.40 2.64 15.54
CA ILE A 436 4.59 1.79 15.63
C ILE A 436 5.78 2.45 14.98
N GLU A 437 6.94 2.29 15.61
CA GLU A 437 8.20 2.81 15.08
C GLU A 437 9.05 1.69 14.48
N THR A 438 9.55 1.89 13.27
CA THR A 438 10.45 0.95 12.60
C THR A 438 11.89 1.46 12.65
N SER A 439 12.61 1.02 13.68
CA SER A 439 14.03 1.33 13.97
C SER A 439 15.01 0.33 13.33
N GLY A 440 14.56 -0.88 13.00
CA GLY A 440 15.34 -2.01 12.46
C GLY A 440 15.72 -3.07 13.51
N ASP A 441 15.69 -2.71 14.80
CA ASP A 441 16.08 -3.56 15.93
C ASP A 441 14.93 -3.85 16.92
N ALA A 442 13.73 -3.32 16.66
CA ALA A 442 12.58 -3.40 17.57
C ALA A 442 11.44 -4.32 17.05
N GLU A 443 11.73 -5.22 16.12
CA GLU A 443 10.72 -6.08 15.46
C GLU A 443 9.84 -6.84 16.46
N VAL A 444 10.45 -7.48 17.47
CA VAL A 444 9.72 -8.26 18.49
C VAL A 444 8.79 -7.38 19.32
N ASN A 445 9.26 -6.21 19.75
CA ASN A 445 8.46 -5.25 20.51
C ASN A 445 7.28 -4.73 19.70
N VAL A 446 7.53 -4.38 18.43
CA VAL A 446 6.51 -3.88 17.51
C VAL A 446 5.45 -4.94 17.25
N ARG A 447 5.85 -6.17 16.94
CA ARG A 447 4.90 -7.27 16.68
C ARG A 447 4.03 -7.57 17.89
N SER A 448 4.61 -7.65 19.09
CA SER A 448 3.85 -7.88 20.33
C SER A 448 2.77 -6.81 20.56
N ARG A 449 3.14 -5.53 20.41
CA ARG A 449 2.21 -4.40 20.56
C ARG A 449 1.10 -4.41 19.51
N VAL A 450 1.42 -4.70 18.25
CA VAL A 450 0.42 -4.80 17.18
C VAL A 450 -0.49 -6.00 17.40
N GLN A 451 0.04 -7.13 17.86
CA GLN A 451 -0.74 -8.36 18.11
C GLN A 451 -1.79 -8.15 19.20
N MET A 452 -1.45 -7.42 20.28
CA MET A 452 -2.40 -7.05 21.33
C MET A 452 -3.60 -6.26 20.76
N LYS A 453 -3.33 -5.25 19.93
CA LYS A 453 -4.40 -4.46 19.29
C LYS A 453 -5.13 -5.24 18.19
N LEU A 454 -4.45 -6.16 17.53
CA LEU A 454 -5.07 -7.06 16.55
C LEU A 454 -6.08 -8.00 17.21
N PHE A 455 -5.85 -8.43 18.45
CA PHE A 455 -6.83 -9.21 19.21
C PHE A 455 -8.15 -8.45 19.42
N GLU A 456 -8.08 -7.18 19.84
CA GLU A 456 -9.25 -6.29 19.93
C GLU A 456 -9.96 -6.17 18.56
N ALA A 457 -9.19 -6.02 17.48
CA ALA A 457 -9.73 -5.93 16.12
C ALA A 457 -10.41 -7.24 15.66
N ARG A 458 -9.87 -8.41 16.04
CA ARG A 458 -10.46 -9.73 15.78
C ARG A 458 -11.81 -9.87 16.49
N GLN A 459 -11.92 -9.44 17.74
CA GLN A 459 -13.18 -9.43 18.49
C GLN A 459 -14.21 -8.54 17.79
N LYS A 460 -13.83 -7.30 17.46
CA LYS A 460 -14.70 -6.34 16.76
C LYS A 460 -15.20 -6.86 15.41
N ALA A 461 -14.34 -7.55 14.65
CA ALA A 461 -14.72 -8.17 13.39
C ALA A 461 -15.71 -9.34 13.56
N ARG A 462 -15.53 -10.17 14.60
CA ARG A 462 -16.47 -11.26 14.93
C ARG A 462 -17.82 -10.71 15.35
N GLU A 463 -17.85 -9.73 16.24
CA GLU A 463 -19.10 -9.08 16.66
C GLU A 463 -19.82 -8.40 15.49
N GLU A 464 -19.08 -7.74 14.58
CA GLU A 464 -19.68 -7.17 13.37
C GLU A 464 -20.33 -8.24 12.51
N PHE A 465 -19.66 -9.39 12.33
CA PHE A 465 -20.18 -10.52 11.59
C PHE A 465 -21.42 -11.14 12.25
N ASP A 466 -21.37 -11.38 13.57
CA ASP A 466 -22.48 -11.96 14.34
C ASP A 466 -23.72 -11.05 14.35
N ARG A 467 -23.52 -9.72 14.41
CA ARG A 467 -24.61 -8.75 14.26
C ARG A 467 -25.26 -8.79 12.87
N VAL A 468 -24.49 -9.09 11.83
CA VAL A 468 -25.04 -9.24 10.47
C VAL A 468 -25.84 -10.53 10.36
N LEU A 469 -25.29 -11.64 10.87
CA LEU A 469 -25.94 -12.94 10.89
C LEU A 469 -27.28 -12.90 11.64
N SER A 470 -27.31 -12.34 12.85
CA SER A 470 -28.53 -12.24 13.66
C SER A 470 -29.60 -11.39 12.98
N ARG A 471 -29.24 -10.24 12.41
CA ARG A 471 -30.17 -9.38 11.65
C ARG A 471 -30.69 -10.04 10.37
N ALA A 472 -29.92 -10.93 9.78
CA ALA A 472 -30.30 -11.68 8.59
C ALA A 472 -31.04 -12.99 8.92
N GLY A 473 -31.09 -13.43 10.18
CA GLY A 473 -31.66 -14.74 10.56
C GLY A 473 -30.85 -15.94 10.06
N ILE A 474 -29.54 -15.77 9.84
CA ILE A 474 -28.62 -16.78 9.28
C ILE A 474 -27.72 -17.28 10.42
N SER A 475 -27.56 -18.60 10.57
CA SER A 475 -26.56 -19.16 11.48
C SER A 475 -25.16 -19.23 10.83
N ARG A 476 -24.11 -19.36 11.65
CA ARG A 476 -22.75 -19.56 11.12
C ARG A 476 -22.64 -20.83 10.28
N GLU A 477 -23.37 -21.88 10.68
CA GLU A 477 -23.47 -23.15 9.97
C GLU A 477 -24.14 -22.97 8.61
N ASP A 478 -25.23 -22.19 8.52
CA ASP A 478 -25.90 -21.90 7.25
C ASP A 478 -24.93 -21.21 6.26
N ALA A 479 -24.15 -20.24 6.73
CA ALA A 479 -23.19 -19.54 5.89
C ALA A 479 -22.05 -20.45 5.40
N ALA A 480 -21.51 -21.30 6.29
CA ALA A 480 -20.47 -22.27 5.95
C ALA A 480 -20.98 -23.34 4.97
N ALA A 481 -22.15 -23.90 5.25
CA ALA A 481 -22.74 -24.96 4.44
C ALA A 481 -23.22 -24.42 3.08
N TRP A 482 -23.61 -23.14 2.99
CA TRP A 482 -23.83 -22.47 1.70
C TRP A 482 -22.53 -22.31 0.92
N ALA A 483 -21.42 -22.00 1.60
CA ALA A 483 -20.11 -21.85 0.98
C ALA A 483 -19.57 -23.16 0.38
N GLU A 484 -19.78 -24.28 1.07
CA GLU A 484 -19.43 -25.61 0.58
C GLU A 484 -20.26 -26.03 -0.64
N ALA A 485 -21.56 -25.72 -0.64
CA ALA A 485 -22.48 -26.14 -1.71
C ALA A 485 -22.38 -25.32 -3.00
N HIS A 486 -21.85 -24.09 -2.94
CA HIS A 486 -21.79 -23.19 -4.09
C HIS A 486 -20.35 -22.77 -4.44
N PRO A 487 -19.40 -23.69 -4.64
CA PRO A 487 -17.99 -23.36 -4.86
C PRO A 487 -17.77 -22.43 -6.06
N GLU A 488 -18.65 -22.44 -7.05
CA GLU A 488 -18.66 -21.55 -8.22
C GLU A 488 -18.90 -20.07 -7.86
N ARG A 489 -19.52 -19.79 -6.71
CA ARG A 489 -19.75 -18.43 -6.20
C ARG A 489 -18.57 -17.86 -5.41
N PHE A 490 -17.50 -18.64 -5.29
CA PHE A 490 -16.31 -18.33 -4.50
C PHE A 490 -15.07 -18.06 -5.36
N GLY A 491 -15.27 -17.48 -6.54
CA GLY A 491 -14.18 -16.92 -7.34
C GLY A 491 -13.65 -15.63 -6.72
N ALA A 492 -12.34 -15.42 -6.72
CA ALA A 492 -11.72 -14.26 -6.08
C ALA A 492 -12.19 -12.92 -6.65
N MET A 493 -12.65 -12.88 -7.90
CA MET A 493 -13.12 -11.65 -8.54
C MET A 493 -14.62 -11.35 -8.33
N VAL A 494 -15.32 -12.16 -7.52
CA VAL A 494 -16.70 -11.87 -7.12
C VAL A 494 -16.76 -10.53 -6.38
N PRO A 495 -17.74 -9.65 -6.71
CA PRO A 495 -17.87 -8.35 -6.09
C PRO A 495 -18.34 -8.48 -4.63
N VAL A 496 -17.62 -7.82 -3.72
CA VAL A 496 -18.03 -7.67 -2.31
C VAL A 496 -18.32 -6.20 -2.06
N PRO A 497 -19.60 -5.78 -1.97
CA PRO A 497 -19.95 -4.37 -1.84
C PRO A 497 -19.59 -3.84 -0.45
N HIS A 498 -19.19 -2.56 -0.35
CA HIS A 498 -19.01 -1.89 0.93
C HIS A 498 -20.39 -1.57 1.53
N ALA A 499 -20.89 -2.45 2.40
CA ALA A 499 -22.26 -2.41 2.90
C ALA A 499 -22.43 -1.61 4.21
N GLY A 500 -21.60 -0.58 4.41
CA GLY A 500 -21.50 0.18 5.67
C GLY A 500 -20.90 -0.64 6.82
N LEU A 501 -20.04 -1.60 6.47
CA LEU A 501 -19.37 -2.53 7.37
C LEU A 501 -17.87 -2.48 7.09
N ALA A 502 -17.06 -2.73 8.10
CA ALA A 502 -15.61 -2.81 7.92
C ALA A 502 -15.24 -4.12 7.23
N GLY A 503 -15.65 -5.26 7.79
CA GLY A 503 -15.25 -6.60 7.38
C GLY A 503 -15.78 -7.06 6.02
N THR A 504 -14.90 -7.74 5.28
CA THR A 504 -15.23 -8.36 3.98
C THR A 504 -16.24 -9.49 4.18
N ALA A 505 -16.06 -10.33 5.21
CA ALA A 505 -17.00 -11.42 5.50
C ALA A 505 -18.40 -10.94 5.86
N ALA A 506 -18.51 -9.95 6.74
CA ALA A 506 -19.79 -9.36 7.13
C ALA A 506 -20.48 -8.72 5.91
N SER A 507 -19.72 -8.04 5.05
CA SER A 507 -20.23 -7.46 3.81
C SER A 507 -20.69 -8.52 2.80
N PHE A 508 -19.93 -9.61 2.65
CA PHE A 508 -20.22 -10.70 1.74
C PHE A 508 -21.49 -11.45 2.13
N VAL A 509 -21.62 -11.83 3.41
CA VAL A 509 -22.82 -12.50 3.93
C VAL A 509 -24.04 -11.60 3.82
N LYS A 510 -23.92 -10.31 4.17
CA LYS A 510 -25.02 -9.34 4.01
C LYS A 510 -25.49 -9.23 2.56
N ALA A 511 -24.57 -9.24 1.59
CA ALA A 511 -24.90 -9.19 0.17
C ALA A 511 -25.58 -10.47 -0.34
N ASN A 512 -25.27 -11.62 0.24
CA ASN A 512 -25.78 -12.93 -0.17
C ASN A 512 -26.87 -13.50 0.75
N ALA A 513 -27.35 -12.74 1.73
CA ALA A 513 -28.25 -13.22 2.77
C ALA A 513 -29.50 -13.93 2.24
N ARG A 514 -30.13 -13.39 1.18
CA ARG A 514 -31.30 -14.01 0.54
C ARG A 514 -31.01 -15.37 -0.08
N ALA A 515 -29.84 -15.51 -0.72
CA ALA A 515 -29.43 -16.77 -1.34
C ALA A 515 -29.13 -17.84 -0.27
N ILE A 516 -28.48 -17.44 0.83
CA ILE A 516 -28.17 -18.32 1.96
C ILE A 516 -29.46 -18.84 2.63
N LEU A 517 -30.43 -17.95 2.88
CA LEU A 517 -31.72 -18.35 3.47
C LEU A 517 -32.56 -19.23 2.55
N GLY A 518 -32.56 -18.95 1.23
CA GLY A 518 -33.26 -19.76 0.25
C GLY A 518 -32.76 -21.21 0.25
N GLU A 519 -31.44 -21.38 0.30
CA GLU A 519 -30.79 -22.69 0.40
C GLU A 519 -31.15 -23.44 1.68
N ARG A 520 -31.19 -22.74 2.82
CA ARG A 520 -31.65 -23.32 4.10
C ARG A 520 -33.09 -23.86 4.00
N SER A 521 -33.97 -23.12 3.33
CA SER A 521 -35.36 -23.54 3.12
C SER A 521 -35.44 -24.82 2.26
N VAL A 522 -34.65 -24.88 1.19
CA VAL A 522 -34.58 -26.06 0.29
C VAL A 522 -34.02 -27.28 1.04
N ARG A 523 -32.91 -27.14 1.78
CA ARG A 523 -32.36 -28.24 2.60
C ARG A 523 -33.32 -28.67 3.69
N GLY A 524 -34.00 -27.73 4.34
CA GLY A 524 -35.03 -28.03 5.35
C GLY A 524 -36.24 -28.76 4.75
N ALA A 525 -36.62 -28.45 3.51
CA ALA A 525 -37.64 -29.20 2.78
C ALA A 525 -37.15 -30.62 2.43
N PHE A 526 -35.92 -30.75 1.92
CA PHE A 526 -35.34 -32.03 1.52
C PHE A 526 -35.14 -32.97 2.73
N ARG A 527 -34.67 -32.44 3.86
CA ARG A 527 -34.52 -33.19 5.11
C ARG A 527 -35.86 -33.69 5.64
N ARG A 528 -36.91 -32.86 5.60
CA ARG A 528 -38.28 -33.30 5.96
C ARG A 528 -38.82 -34.41 5.05
N VAL A 529 -38.46 -34.41 3.77
CA VAL A 529 -38.82 -35.49 2.84
C VAL A 529 -38.04 -36.77 3.18
N GLN A 530 -36.75 -36.67 3.48
CA GLN A 530 -35.93 -37.81 3.91
C GLN A 530 -36.38 -38.40 5.25
N ASP A 531 -36.68 -37.55 6.23
CA ASP A 531 -37.17 -37.99 7.54
C ASP A 531 -38.52 -38.71 7.40
N LYS A 532 -39.44 -38.19 6.57
CA LYS A 532 -40.70 -38.88 6.23
C LYS A 532 -40.49 -40.21 5.51
N ALA A 533 -39.56 -40.26 4.55
CA ALA A 533 -39.24 -41.49 3.85
C ALA A 533 -38.63 -42.54 4.81
N HIS A 534 -37.83 -42.10 5.77
CA HIS A 534 -37.27 -42.97 6.80
C HIS A 534 -38.35 -43.47 7.78
N GLU A 535 -39.26 -42.59 8.23
CA GLU A 535 -40.42 -42.99 9.04
C GLU A 535 -41.32 -43.99 8.31
N GLU A 536 -41.60 -43.79 7.02
CA GLU A 536 -42.34 -44.76 6.20
C GLU A 536 -41.59 -46.09 6.05
N GLU A 537 -40.27 -46.06 5.86
CA GLU A 537 -39.45 -47.27 5.77
C GLU A 537 -39.47 -48.08 7.08
N VAL A 538 -39.40 -47.39 8.23
CA VAL A 538 -39.54 -48.00 9.56
C VAL A 538 -40.93 -48.61 9.73
N LEU A 539 -41.99 -47.89 9.37
CA LEU A 539 -43.37 -48.37 9.47
C LEU A 539 -43.64 -49.59 8.57
N ILE A 540 -43.04 -49.62 7.37
CA ILE A 540 -43.12 -50.78 6.45
C ILE A 540 -42.39 -51.98 7.06
N LYS A 541 -41.20 -51.77 7.65
CA LYS A 541 -40.44 -52.84 8.32
C LYS A 541 -41.20 -53.41 9.52
N GLU A 542 -41.85 -52.57 10.32
CA GLU A 542 -42.72 -53.02 11.42
C GLU A 542 -43.93 -53.81 10.92
N LYS A 543 -44.60 -53.35 9.86
CA LYS A 543 -45.73 -54.08 9.25
C LYS A 543 -45.31 -55.43 8.65
N ILE A 544 -44.15 -55.50 8.00
CA ILE A 544 -43.58 -56.76 7.50
C ILE A 544 -43.21 -57.69 8.67
N GLY A 545 -42.71 -57.12 9.77
CA GLY A 545 -42.44 -57.86 11.01
C GLY A 545 -43.71 -58.49 11.59
N HIS A 546 -44.76 -57.69 11.78
CA HIS A 546 -46.07 -58.18 12.24
C HIS A 546 -46.69 -59.23 11.30
N ALA A 547 -46.62 -59.02 9.98
CA ALA A 547 -47.11 -59.99 9.00
C ALA A 547 -46.31 -61.31 9.03
N ARG A 548 -45.01 -61.26 9.34
CA ARG A 548 -44.18 -62.46 9.54
C ARG A 548 -44.54 -63.20 10.84
N GLU A 549 -44.83 -62.48 11.91
CA GLU A 549 -45.30 -63.08 13.18
C GLU A 549 -46.67 -63.72 13.02
N GLU A 550 -47.63 -63.05 12.36
CA GLU A 550 -48.94 -63.62 12.06
C GLU A 550 -48.83 -64.86 11.15
N ALA A 551 -47.97 -64.82 10.12
CA ALA A 551 -47.72 -65.97 9.26
C ALA A 551 -47.07 -67.14 10.02
N ALA A 552 -46.18 -66.86 10.98
CA ALA A 552 -45.57 -67.87 11.84
C ALA A 552 -46.58 -68.49 12.82
N ASP A 553 -47.49 -67.67 13.39
CA ASP A 553 -48.56 -68.16 14.27
C ASP A 553 -49.59 -68.99 13.48
N LEU A 554 -49.91 -68.60 12.24
CA LEU A 554 -50.76 -69.39 11.35
C LEU A 554 -50.12 -70.73 10.96
N ALA A 555 -48.81 -70.72 10.69
CA ALA A 555 -48.05 -71.93 10.39
C ALA A 555 -47.93 -72.87 11.61
N GLY A 556 -47.80 -72.31 12.81
CA GLY A 556 -47.79 -73.07 14.07
C GLY A 556 -49.13 -73.76 14.38
N ARG A 557 -50.25 -73.18 13.95
CA ARG A 557 -51.60 -73.76 14.10
C ARG A 557 -51.93 -74.87 13.08
N LEU A 558 -51.10 -75.07 12.07
CA LEU A 558 -51.27 -76.09 11.02
C LEU A 558 -50.39 -77.34 11.23
N VAL A 559 -49.64 -77.42 12.32
CA VAL A 559 -48.86 -78.61 12.68
C VAL A 559 -49.68 -79.49 13.64
N PRO A 560 -50.15 -80.69 13.24
CA PRO A 560 -50.80 -81.61 14.15
C PRO A 560 -49.77 -82.21 15.14
N PRO A 561 -50.17 -82.52 16.39
CA PRO A 561 -49.26 -83.12 17.36
C PRO A 561 -48.93 -84.56 16.95
N HIS A 562 -47.67 -84.82 16.63
CA HIS A 562 -47.14 -86.18 16.53
C HIS A 562 -46.34 -86.54 17.79
N ASP A 563 -46.56 -87.77 18.22
CA ASP A 563 -45.84 -88.59 19.20
C ASP A 563 -46.20 -88.46 20.70
N THR A 564 -47.25 -89.20 21.05
CA THR A 564 -47.15 -90.19 22.14
C THR A 564 -47.07 -91.57 21.51
N LEU A 565 -45.97 -92.30 21.74
CA LEU A 565 -45.96 -93.77 21.88
C LEU A 565 -44.58 -94.24 22.36
N ALA A 566 -44.50 -94.48 23.67
CA ALA A 566 -43.56 -95.40 24.29
C ALA A 566 -44.35 -96.30 25.25
N ARG A 567 -44.17 -97.63 25.10
CA ARG A 567 -44.71 -98.78 25.88
C ARG A 567 -46.16 -99.14 25.53
N GLU A 568 -46.53 -100.36 25.10
CA GLU A 568 -45.96 -101.72 25.22
C GLU A 568 -46.02 -102.49 23.89
#